data_AF-A0A2K1ZES4-F1
#
_entry.id   AF-A0A2K1ZES4-F1
#
_cell.length_a   1.000
_cell.length_b   1.000
_cell.length_c   1.000
_cell.angle_alpha   90.00
_cell.angle_beta   90.00
_cell.angle_gamma   90.00
#
_symmetry.space_group_name_H-M   'P 1'
#
loop_
_entity.id
_entity.type
_entity.pdbx_description
1 polymer ?
#
loop_
_entity_poly.entity_id
_entity_poly.type
_entity_poly.pdbx_seq_one_letter_code
_entity_poly.pdbx_strand_id
1 'polypeptide(L)'
;MTEVLSNISPPPGAVASISDASPVHYTVKIELFSLLAKNAVEKYETGVFEAGGYTWKLVLYPSGNKSRNVKDYISLYLAKVDASSLPLGWEVHVIFRLFLLDQNKDSYLVIQAGQERRFHGLKLEWGFDQFIQLSTFNDSRYGFLLEDTCVLGAEVFVRRERSRGKGEVLSMIKQPTAAFKHTWKIENFLKLDEKRQESQTFSSASEKWKILLYPKGKDFGMGTHLSLYLAVDLETLPAGCRLCADYTLRIVNQVKDRKLDLSAKAKHWFGASRSESGWTRYVSLDYIYQPNNAYVIKDICIIEAEVNVLGISSPF
;
A
#
# COMPACT_ATOMS: atom_id res chain seq x y z
N MET A 1 40.97 -29.78 -10.39
CA MET A 1 39.56 -30.18 -10.18
C MET A 1 39.49 -30.77 -8.77
N THR A 2 39.41 -29.87 -7.80
CA THR A 2 40.33 -29.88 -6.64
C THR A 2 39.57 -30.20 -5.34
N GLU A 3 40.20 -30.98 -4.45
CA GLU A 3 39.80 -31.49 -3.10
C GLU A 3 38.80 -30.68 -2.26
N VAL A 4 38.64 -29.39 -2.52
CA VAL A 4 37.74 -28.46 -1.83
C VAL A 4 36.28 -28.76 -2.17
N LEU A 5 35.93 -28.99 -3.43
CA LEU A 5 34.53 -29.27 -3.83
C LEU A 5 34.06 -30.66 -3.40
N SER A 6 34.98 -31.63 -3.22
CA SER A 6 34.61 -32.96 -2.70
C SER A 6 34.29 -32.94 -1.21
N ASN A 7 34.80 -31.96 -0.46
CA ASN A 7 34.67 -31.89 1.00
C ASN A 7 33.65 -30.84 1.47
N ILE A 8 33.25 -29.90 0.61
CA ILE A 8 32.27 -28.86 0.93
C ILE A 8 30.93 -29.20 0.29
N SER A 9 29.98 -29.67 1.09
CA SER A 9 28.59 -29.82 0.64
C SER A 9 27.95 -28.44 0.50
N PRO A 10 27.35 -28.11 -0.66
CA PRO A 10 26.61 -26.86 -0.80
C PRO A 10 25.41 -26.82 0.16
N PRO A 11 24.95 -25.62 0.55
CA PRO A 11 23.70 -25.47 1.28
C PRO A 11 22.51 -26.09 0.51
N PRO A 12 21.45 -26.56 1.19
CA PRO A 12 20.27 -27.11 0.51
C PRO A 12 19.68 -26.16 -0.53
N GLY A 13 19.51 -26.65 -1.77
CA GLY A 13 18.97 -25.86 -2.88
C GLY A 13 19.93 -24.80 -3.44
N ALA A 14 21.22 -24.90 -3.12
CA ALA A 14 22.29 -24.09 -3.69
C ALA A 14 23.21 -24.92 -4.59
N VAL A 15 23.96 -24.25 -5.44
CA VAL A 15 25.02 -24.85 -6.27
C VAL A 15 26.35 -24.23 -5.87
N ALA A 16 27.33 -25.06 -5.50
CA ALA A 16 28.70 -24.63 -5.24
C ALA A 16 29.57 -24.81 -6.49
N SER A 17 30.46 -23.86 -6.73
CA SER A 17 31.47 -23.92 -7.80
C SER A 17 32.73 -23.17 -7.38
N ILE A 18 33.83 -23.36 -8.12
CA ILE A 18 35.06 -22.58 -7.97
C ILE A 18 35.17 -21.61 -9.14
N SER A 19 35.61 -20.39 -8.88
CA SER A 19 35.88 -19.39 -9.91
C SER A 19 37.15 -18.61 -9.62
N ASP A 20 37.98 -18.40 -10.63
CA ASP A 20 39.16 -17.51 -10.53
C ASP A 20 38.77 -16.04 -10.74
N ALA A 21 37.51 -15.76 -11.10
CA ALA A 21 37.01 -14.42 -11.29
C ALA A 21 36.52 -13.80 -9.96
N SER A 22 36.96 -12.57 -9.69
CA SER A 22 36.44 -11.76 -8.58
C SER A 22 34.96 -11.43 -8.80
N PRO A 23 34.15 -11.35 -7.72
CA PRO A 23 32.76 -10.90 -7.81
C PRO A 23 32.65 -9.50 -8.41
N VAL A 24 31.71 -9.33 -9.35
CA VAL A 24 31.56 -8.08 -10.12
C VAL A 24 30.97 -6.93 -9.31
N HIS A 25 30.02 -7.20 -8.41
CA HIS A 25 29.21 -6.12 -7.82
C HIS A 25 29.72 -5.63 -6.46
N TYR A 26 30.21 -6.53 -5.61
CA TYR A 26 30.62 -6.15 -4.27
C TYR A 26 31.65 -7.11 -3.68
N THR A 27 32.63 -6.54 -2.99
CA THR A 27 33.64 -7.24 -2.20
C THR A 27 33.80 -6.54 -0.86
N VAL A 28 33.90 -7.32 0.21
CA VAL A 28 34.22 -6.83 1.55
C VAL A 28 35.35 -7.68 2.13
N LYS A 29 36.41 -7.00 2.58
CA LYS A 29 37.49 -7.59 3.36
C LYS A 29 37.20 -7.34 4.84
N ILE A 30 37.24 -8.38 5.64
CA ILE A 30 37.07 -8.31 7.09
C ILE A 30 38.40 -8.67 7.72
N GLU A 31 38.99 -7.71 8.43
CA GLU A 31 40.22 -7.90 9.18
C GLU A 31 39.89 -8.21 10.64
N LEU A 32 40.75 -9.01 11.29
CA LEU A 32 40.56 -9.47 12.67
C LEU A 32 39.20 -10.15 12.88
N PHE A 33 38.80 -11.01 11.93
CA PHE A 33 37.48 -11.66 11.89
C PHE A 33 37.11 -12.36 13.21
N SER A 34 38.09 -13.01 13.86
CA SER A 34 37.89 -13.72 15.12
C SER A 34 37.35 -12.82 16.24
N LEU A 35 37.58 -11.50 16.17
CA LEU A 35 37.04 -10.54 17.13
C LEU A 35 35.53 -10.39 17.04
N LEU A 36 34.91 -10.66 15.89
CA LEU A 36 33.45 -10.65 15.77
C LEU A 36 32.83 -11.71 16.69
N ALA A 37 33.38 -12.93 16.69
CA ALA A 37 32.93 -14.00 17.57
C ALA A 37 33.32 -13.74 19.04
N LYS A 38 34.56 -13.32 19.31
CA LYS A 38 35.04 -13.05 20.68
C LYS A 38 34.26 -11.95 21.38
N ASN A 39 33.87 -10.90 20.66
CA ASN A 39 33.07 -9.79 21.20
C ASN A 39 31.56 -10.05 21.13
N ALA A 40 31.15 -11.30 20.85
CA ALA A 40 29.74 -11.71 20.76
C ALA A 40 28.89 -10.88 19.77
N VAL A 41 29.49 -10.41 18.68
CA VAL A 41 28.78 -9.70 17.60
C VAL A 41 27.82 -10.68 16.93
N GLU A 42 26.52 -10.42 17.04
CA GLU A 42 25.49 -11.31 16.48
C GLU A 42 25.53 -11.32 14.94
N LYS A 43 25.56 -10.12 14.35
CA LYS A 43 25.63 -9.94 12.91
C LYS A 43 26.45 -8.71 12.55
N TYR A 44 27.04 -8.75 11.36
CA TYR A 44 27.68 -7.63 10.70
C TYR A 44 26.93 -7.31 9.40
N GLU A 45 26.61 -6.04 9.19
CA GLU A 45 25.99 -5.54 7.96
C GLU A 45 27.00 -4.68 7.21
N THR A 46 27.18 -4.97 5.92
CA THR A 46 28.15 -4.25 5.10
C THR A 46 27.64 -2.87 4.67
N GLY A 47 28.52 -2.09 4.04
CA GLY A 47 28.11 -0.99 3.19
C GLY A 47 27.14 -1.42 2.08
N VAL A 48 26.47 -0.44 1.49
CA VAL A 48 25.50 -0.64 0.42
C VAL A 48 26.16 -0.65 -0.94
N PHE A 49 25.61 -1.41 -1.88
CA PHE A 49 26.08 -1.46 -3.27
C PHE A 49 24.91 -1.58 -4.25
N GLU A 50 25.13 -1.15 -5.48
CA GLU A 50 24.13 -1.15 -6.53
C GLU A 50 24.32 -2.32 -7.50
N ALA A 51 23.24 -3.00 -7.83
CA ALA A 51 23.22 -4.04 -8.85
C ALA A 51 21.80 -4.21 -9.41
N GLY A 52 21.69 -4.29 -10.73
CA GLY A 52 20.41 -4.46 -11.43
C GLY A 52 19.39 -3.35 -11.15
N GLY A 53 19.84 -2.12 -10.90
CA GLY A 53 18.96 -0.97 -10.61
C GLY A 53 18.44 -0.91 -9.16
N TYR A 54 18.93 -1.77 -8.27
CA TYR A 54 18.55 -1.79 -6.86
C TYR A 54 19.77 -1.71 -5.94
N THR A 55 19.53 -1.25 -4.72
CA THR A 55 20.52 -1.17 -3.65
C THR A 55 20.45 -2.41 -2.74
N TRP A 56 21.60 -2.97 -2.44
CA TRP A 56 21.79 -4.20 -1.68
C TRP A 56 22.86 -4.03 -0.60
N LYS A 57 22.87 -4.94 0.37
CA LYS A 57 23.96 -5.12 1.34
C LYS A 57 24.11 -6.60 1.69
N LEU A 58 25.25 -6.97 2.25
CA LEU A 58 25.45 -8.29 2.83
C LEU A 58 25.20 -8.26 4.34
N VAL A 59 24.60 -9.33 4.85
CA VAL A 59 24.37 -9.56 6.27
C VAL A 59 25.05 -10.87 6.66
N LEU A 60 26.08 -10.76 7.48
CA LEU A 60 26.93 -11.85 7.93
C LEU A 60 26.61 -12.19 9.39
N TYR A 61 26.44 -13.48 9.69
CA TYR A 61 26.37 -14.01 11.05
C TYR A 61 27.62 -14.88 11.29
N PRO A 62 28.66 -14.35 11.95
CA PRO A 62 29.95 -15.02 12.10
C PRO A 62 29.88 -16.34 12.87
N SER A 63 28.94 -16.47 13.80
CA SER A 63 28.73 -17.67 14.62
C SER A 63 27.37 -18.33 14.38
N GLY A 64 26.78 -18.09 13.21
CA GLY A 64 25.49 -18.64 12.79
C GLY A 64 24.29 -17.78 13.19
N ASN A 65 23.25 -17.82 12.35
CA ASN A 65 22.02 -17.07 12.59
C ASN A 65 21.16 -17.73 13.68
N LYS A 66 21.20 -17.18 14.89
CA LYS A 66 20.44 -17.66 16.06
C LYS A 66 18.93 -17.67 15.83
N SER A 67 18.39 -16.70 15.09
CA SER A 67 16.95 -16.65 14.76
C SER A 67 16.48 -17.82 13.88
N ARG A 68 17.42 -18.47 13.20
CA ARG A 68 17.22 -19.66 12.37
C ARG A 68 17.67 -20.95 13.07
N ASN A 69 18.06 -20.85 14.34
CA ASN A 69 18.60 -21.95 15.15
C ASN A 69 19.85 -22.61 14.52
N VAL A 70 20.68 -21.82 13.85
CA VAL A 70 21.95 -22.27 13.25
C VAL A 70 23.08 -22.12 14.26
N LYS A 71 23.92 -23.16 14.37
CA LYS A 71 25.16 -23.20 15.17
C LYS A 71 26.26 -23.84 14.32
N ASP A 72 27.52 -23.57 14.63
CA ASP A 72 28.70 -24.18 13.98
C ASP A 72 28.91 -23.85 12.49
N TYR A 73 28.12 -22.93 11.93
CA TYR A 73 28.26 -22.42 10.57
C TYR A 73 28.33 -20.89 10.59
N ILE A 74 28.99 -20.32 9.59
CA ILE A 74 28.78 -18.93 9.19
C ILE A 74 27.50 -18.89 8.36
N SER A 75 26.63 -17.90 8.61
CA SER A 75 25.48 -17.60 7.75
C SER A 75 25.72 -16.31 6.98
N LEU A 76 25.33 -16.27 5.70
CA LEU A 76 25.51 -15.10 4.84
C LEU A 76 24.27 -14.84 3.99
N TYR A 77 23.80 -13.60 4.00
CA TYR A 77 22.59 -13.18 3.29
C TYR A 77 22.84 -11.95 2.44
N LEU A 78 22.11 -11.90 1.33
CA LEU A 78 21.86 -10.70 0.55
C LEU A 78 20.57 -10.05 1.05
N ALA A 79 20.67 -8.78 1.42
CA ALA A 79 19.55 -7.98 1.88
C ALA A 79 19.29 -6.83 0.92
N LYS A 80 18.02 -6.62 0.55
CA LYS A 80 17.62 -5.44 -0.21
C LYS A 80 17.61 -4.23 0.73
N VAL A 81 18.29 -3.17 0.32
CA VAL A 81 18.26 -1.87 0.99
C VAL A 81 17.09 -1.05 0.42
N ASP A 82 16.40 -0.36 1.32
CA ASP A 82 15.26 0.53 1.08
C ASP A 82 14.15 -0.04 0.18
N ALA A 83 13.05 -0.44 0.83
CA ALA A 83 11.81 -0.85 0.17
C ALA A 83 10.72 0.22 0.27
N SER A 84 10.99 1.35 0.94
CA SER A 84 9.99 2.38 1.24
C SER A 84 9.69 3.25 0.02
N SER A 85 10.67 3.42 -0.87
CA SER A 85 10.54 4.10 -2.16
C SER A 85 9.85 3.27 -3.23
N LEU A 86 9.63 1.96 -3.00
CA LEU A 86 9.01 1.08 -3.99
C LEU A 86 7.48 1.03 -3.87
N PRO A 87 6.75 0.96 -5.00
CA PRO A 87 5.29 0.89 -5.01
C PRO A 87 4.75 -0.26 -4.17
N LEU A 88 3.55 -0.08 -3.59
CA LEU A 88 2.92 -1.12 -2.79
C LEU A 88 2.74 -2.42 -3.61
N GLY A 89 3.25 -3.53 -3.07
CA GLY A 89 3.20 -4.84 -3.73
C GLY A 89 4.25 -5.07 -4.82
N TRP A 90 5.33 -4.29 -4.84
CA TRP A 90 6.51 -4.58 -5.65
C TRP A 90 7.08 -5.98 -5.37
N GLU A 91 7.64 -6.59 -6.41
CA GLU A 91 8.37 -7.85 -6.35
C GLU A 91 9.58 -7.79 -7.28
N VAL A 92 10.76 -8.17 -6.77
CA VAL A 92 11.98 -8.30 -7.55
C VAL A 92 12.45 -9.75 -7.47
N HIS A 93 12.60 -10.39 -8.62
CA HIS A 93 13.12 -11.75 -8.75
C HIS A 93 14.60 -11.70 -9.08
N VAL A 94 15.39 -12.31 -8.21
CA VAL A 94 16.85 -12.18 -8.20
C VAL A 94 17.50 -13.54 -8.18
N ILE A 95 18.51 -13.74 -9.03
CA ILE A 95 19.52 -14.78 -8.83
C ILE A 95 20.76 -14.08 -8.29
N PHE A 96 21.31 -14.58 -7.19
CA PHE A 96 22.54 -14.05 -6.64
C PHE A 96 23.56 -15.16 -6.38
N ARG A 97 24.81 -14.74 -6.32
CA ARG A 97 25.97 -15.55 -5.96
C ARG A 97 26.68 -14.88 -4.80
N LEU A 98 27.09 -15.70 -3.84
CA LEU A 98 27.93 -15.26 -2.72
C LEU A 98 29.28 -15.94 -2.83
N PHE A 99 30.33 -15.15 -2.61
CA PHE A 99 31.72 -15.51 -2.85
C PHE A 99 32.49 -15.53 -1.54
N LEU A 100 33.41 -16.47 -1.40
CA LEU A 100 34.39 -16.56 -0.33
C LEU A 100 35.76 -16.89 -0.93
N LEU A 101 36.76 -16.05 -0.70
CA LEU A 101 38.09 -16.19 -1.28
C LEU A 101 38.92 -17.27 -0.58
N ASP A 102 39.42 -18.25 -1.32
CA ASP A 102 40.55 -19.10 -0.95
C ASP A 102 41.84 -18.32 -1.26
N GLN A 103 42.42 -17.71 -0.23
CA GLN A 103 43.60 -16.86 -0.35
C GLN A 103 44.88 -17.64 -0.66
N ASN A 104 44.89 -18.97 -0.47
CA ASN A 104 46.04 -19.80 -0.81
C ASN A 104 46.14 -20.06 -2.32
N LYS A 105 44.99 -20.09 -3.01
CA LYS A 105 44.88 -20.42 -4.43
C LYS A 105 44.50 -19.25 -5.31
N ASP A 106 44.18 -18.10 -4.72
CA ASP A 106 43.65 -16.93 -5.42
C ASP A 106 42.41 -17.27 -6.26
N SER A 107 41.48 -18.00 -5.64
CA SER A 107 40.23 -18.45 -6.29
C SER A 107 39.08 -18.38 -5.29
N TYR A 108 37.84 -18.33 -5.79
CA TYR A 108 36.65 -18.16 -4.97
C TYR A 108 35.83 -19.42 -4.90
N LEU A 109 35.38 -19.77 -3.68
CA LEU A 109 34.20 -20.58 -3.48
C LEU A 109 32.96 -19.73 -3.79
N VAL A 110 32.18 -20.17 -4.78
CA VAL A 110 30.96 -19.47 -5.22
C VAL A 110 29.75 -20.31 -4.89
N ILE A 111 28.86 -19.77 -4.05
CA ILE A 111 27.57 -20.39 -3.72
C ILE A 111 26.46 -19.60 -4.41
N GLN A 112 25.80 -20.23 -5.37
CA GLN A 112 24.68 -19.66 -6.10
C GLN A 112 23.36 -20.23 -5.59
N ALA A 113 22.33 -19.39 -5.49
CA ALA A 113 20.96 -19.87 -5.28
C ALA A 113 20.51 -20.71 -6.48
N GLY A 114 20.01 -21.94 -6.24
CA GLY A 114 19.55 -22.83 -7.32
C GLY A 114 18.23 -22.42 -7.97
N GLN A 115 17.50 -21.48 -7.36
CA GLN A 115 16.25 -20.91 -7.86
C GLN A 115 16.25 -19.40 -7.66
N GLU A 116 15.46 -18.71 -8.48
CA GLU A 116 15.20 -17.28 -8.32
C GLU A 116 14.60 -16.99 -6.93
N ARG A 117 15.09 -15.94 -6.28
CA ARG A 117 14.60 -15.47 -5.00
C ARG A 117 13.73 -14.24 -5.20
N ARG A 118 12.51 -14.32 -4.68
CA ARG A 118 11.52 -13.25 -4.74
C ARG A 118 11.69 -12.34 -3.52
N PHE A 119 12.15 -11.13 -3.75
CA PHE A 119 12.18 -10.05 -2.77
C PHE A 119 10.88 -9.26 -2.85
N HIS A 120 10.29 -8.93 -1.70
CA HIS A 120 9.09 -8.09 -1.59
C HIS A 120 9.04 -7.45 -0.19
N GLY A 121 8.07 -6.58 0.07
CA GLY A 121 7.98 -5.81 1.32
C GLY A 121 7.96 -6.62 2.64
N LEU A 122 7.64 -7.92 2.60
CA LEU A 122 7.68 -8.81 3.78
C LEU A 122 8.89 -9.77 3.77
N LYS A 123 9.66 -9.79 2.68
CA LYS A 123 10.81 -10.69 2.49
C LYS A 123 11.93 -9.93 1.79
N LEU A 124 12.73 -9.23 2.58
CA LEU A 124 13.83 -8.38 2.11
C LEU A 124 15.19 -9.07 2.12
N GLU A 125 15.28 -10.28 2.67
CA GLU A 125 16.56 -10.98 2.87
C GLU A 125 16.47 -12.44 2.40
N TRP A 126 17.48 -12.83 1.62
CA TRP A 126 17.69 -14.19 1.15
C TRP A 126 19.18 -14.54 1.23
N GLY A 127 19.48 -15.77 1.60
CA GLY A 127 20.86 -16.20 1.84
C GLY A 127 20.95 -17.65 2.19
N PHE A 128 22.06 -18.01 2.82
CA PHE A 128 22.36 -19.37 3.24
C PHE A 128 22.60 -19.40 4.73
N ASP A 129 21.69 -20.07 5.44
CA ASP A 129 21.77 -20.33 6.87
C ASP A 129 23.07 -21.08 7.22
N GLN A 130 23.44 -22.07 6.41
CA GLN A 130 24.66 -22.86 6.56
C GLN A 130 25.64 -22.59 5.41
N PHE A 131 26.12 -21.35 5.28
CA PHE A 131 26.96 -20.92 4.15
C PHE A 131 28.29 -21.68 4.10
N ILE A 132 29.00 -21.76 5.22
CA ILE A 132 30.24 -22.55 5.38
C ILE A 132 30.37 -23.02 6.83
N GLN A 133 30.83 -24.25 7.05
CA GLN A 133 31.12 -24.75 8.40
C GLN A 133 32.27 -23.97 9.04
N LEU A 134 32.16 -23.65 10.32
CA LEU A 134 33.22 -22.94 11.05
C LEU A 134 34.53 -23.73 11.09
N SER A 135 34.45 -25.06 11.21
CA SER A 135 35.64 -25.93 11.16
C SER A 135 36.38 -25.81 9.83
N THR A 136 35.65 -25.78 8.72
CA THR A 136 36.21 -25.63 7.36
C THR A 136 36.74 -24.21 7.13
N PHE A 137 35.99 -23.21 7.57
CA PHE A 137 36.38 -21.81 7.45
C PHE A 137 37.68 -21.48 8.20
N ASN A 138 37.85 -22.04 9.40
CA ASN A 138 39.03 -21.81 10.24
C ASN A 138 40.23 -22.72 9.90
N ASP A 139 40.04 -23.71 9.03
CA ASP A 139 41.12 -24.61 8.62
C ASP A 139 41.98 -23.93 7.53
N SER A 140 43.22 -23.61 7.90
CA SER A 140 44.17 -22.87 7.07
C SER A 140 44.48 -23.54 5.72
N ARG A 141 44.22 -24.84 5.58
CA ARG A 141 44.38 -25.57 4.31
C ARG A 141 43.44 -25.06 3.22
N TYR A 142 42.27 -24.52 3.59
CA TYR A 142 41.29 -23.99 2.64
C TYR A 142 41.46 -22.50 2.34
N GLY A 143 42.31 -21.78 3.09
CA GLY A 143 42.65 -20.38 2.78
C GLY A 143 41.54 -19.34 2.99
N PHE A 144 40.39 -19.73 3.53
CA PHE A 144 39.24 -18.83 3.73
C PHE A 144 39.45 -17.78 4.83
N LEU A 145 40.23 -18.15 5.86
CA LEU A 145 40.68 -17.26 6.92
C LEU A 145 42.21 -17.34 7.01
N LEU A 146 42.89 -16.33 6.50
CA LEU A 146 44.35 -16.22 6.52
C LEU A 146 44.72 -14.95 7.28
N GLU A 147 45.63 -15.05 8.25
CA GLU A 147 46.03 -13.92 9.12
C GLU A 147 44.82 -13.19 9.76
N ASP A 148 43.84 -13.98 10.22
CA ASP A 148 42.56 -13.50 10.77
C ASP A 148 41.78 -12.57 9.82
N THR A 149 42.01 -12.70 8.53
CA THR A 149 41.39 -11.91 7.47
C THR A 149 40.61 -12.82 6.53
N CYS A 150 39.38 -12.42 6.19
CA CYS A 150 38.58 -13.08 5.17
C CYS A 150 38.02 -12.08 4.15
N VAL A 151 37.74 -12.56 2.94
CA VAL A 151 37.18 -11.75 1.86
C VAL A 151 35.90 -12.42 1.35
N LEU A 152 34.81 -11.66 1.41
CA LEU A 152 33.49 -12.07 0.93
C LEU A 152 33.09 -11.20 -0.25
N GLY A 153 32.20 -11.69 -1.09
CA GLY A 153 31.60 -10.85 -2.12
C GLY A 153 30.28 -11.36 -2.66
N ALA A 154 29.72 -10.58 -3.58
CA ALA A 154 28.39 -10.83 -4.12
C ALA A 154 28.26 -10.46 -5.58
N GLU A 155 27.43 -11.22 -6.28
CA GLU A 155 26.85 -10.83 -7.55
C GLU A 155 25.34 -10.95 -7.51
N VAL A 156 24.65 -9.97 -8.08
CA VAL A 156 23.19 -9.90 -8.07
C VAL A 156 22.70 -9.69 -9.50
N PHE A 157 21.85 -10.60 -9.95
CA PHE A 157 21.25 -10.58 -11.28
C PHE A 157 19.73 -10.48 -11.13
N VAL A 158 19.18 -9.31 -11.46
CA VAL A 158 17.73 -9.10 -11.51
C VAL A 158 17.19 -9.73 -12.79
N ARG A 159 16.24 -10.66 -12.64
CA ARG A 159 15.66 -11.42 -13.77
C ARG A 159 14.32 -10.88 -14.19
N ARG A 160 13.51 -10.48 -13.22
CA ARG A 160 12.17 -9.97 -13.45
C ARG A 160 11.80 -9.01 -12.34
N GLU A 161 11.13 -7.96 -12.75
CA GLU A 161 10.51 -6.99 -11.86
C GLU A 161 9.01 -7.05 -12.11
N ARG A 162 8.25 -7.03 -11.02
CA ARG A 162 6.80 -6.83 -11.06
C ARG A 162 6.48 -5.70 -10.10
N SER A 163 6.21 -4.52 -10.63
CA SER A 163 5.33 -3.58 -9.95
C SER A 163 3.90 -4.06 -10.13
N ARG A 164 3.06 -3.97 -9.09
CA ARG A 164 1.66 -4.37 -9.22
C ARG A 164 1.01 -3.61 -10.38
N GLY A 165 0.22 -4.33 -11.16
CA GLY A 165 -0.82 -3.73 -11.99
C GLY A 165 -1.86 -2.99 -11.12
N LYS A 166 -2.87 -2.39 -11.76
CA LYS A 166 -3.88 -1.53 -11.13
C LYS A 166 -4.47 -2.15 -9.85
N GLY A 167 -4.36 -1.47 -8.70
CA GLY A 167 -4.95 -1.86 -7.42
C GLY A 167 -5.67 -0.70 -6.73
N GLU A 168 -6.36 -0.97 -5.61
CA GLU A 168 -6.97 0.06 -4.76
C GLU A 168 -6.90 -0.29 -3.27
N VAL A 169 -6.80 0.72 -2.41
CA VAL A 169 -6.93 0.60 -0.95
C VAL A 169 -8.27 1.17 -0.54
N LEU A 170 -9.05 0.37 0.18
CA LEU A 170 -10.24 0.83 0.89
C LEU A 170 -9.88 1.19 2.35
N SER A 171 -9.98 2.46 2.68
CA SER A 171 -9.80 2.99 4.03
C SER A 171 -11.16 3.24 4.69
N MET A 172 -11.49 2.44 5.72
CA MET A 172 -12.71 2.61 6.51
C MET A 172 -12.47 3.53 7.72
N ILE A 173 -13.40 4.44 7.98
CA ILE A 173 -13.32 5.39 9.08
C ILE A 173 -13.89 4.73 10.35
N LYS A 174 -13.04 4.47 11.34
CA LYS A 174 -13.40 3.73 12.59
C LYS A 174 -14.48 4.42 13.42
N GLN A 175 -14.48 5.74 13.46
CA GLN A 175 -15.51 6.55 14.11
C GLN A 175 -15.89 7.65 13.13
N PRO A 176 -17.08 7.54 12.51
CA PRO A 176 -17.55 8.60 11.66
C PRO A 176 -17.66 9.88 12.51
N THR A 177 -17.06 10.97 12.05
CA THR A 177 -17.22 12.28 12.68
C THR A 177 -18.73 12.60 12.74
N ALA A 178 -19.17 13.37 13.74
CA ALA A 178 -20.58 13.75 13.86
C ALA A 178 -21.12 14.19 12.50
N ALA A 179 -22.25 13.60 12.07
CA ALA A 179 -22.74 13.78 10.72
C ALA A 179 -22.91 15.26 10.40
N PHE A 180 -22.27 15.72 9.33
CA PHE A 180 -22.32 17.14 8.98
C PHE A 180 -23.71 17.47 8.45
N LYS A 181 -24.35 18.46 9.07
CA LYS A 181 -25.67 18.92 8.70
C LYS A 181 -25.57 20.23 7.92
N HIS A 182 -26.00 20.22 6.68
CA HIS A 182 -26.17 21.40 5.85
C HIS A 182 -27.65 21.76 5.73
N THR A 183 -27.96 23.06 5.72
CA THR A 183 -29.31 23.59 5.52
C THR A 183 -29.31 24.56 4.35
N TRP A 184 -30.16 24.27 3.36
CA TRP A 184 -30.38 25.08 2.18
C TRP A 184 -31.78 25.68 2.21
N LYS A 185 -31.84 27.01 2.32
CA LYS A 185 -33.08 27.79 2.26
C LYS A 185 -33.27 28.29 0.83
N ILE A 186 -34.41 27.95 0.24
CA ILE A 186 -34.76 28.30 -1.14
C ILE A 186 -35.90 29.32 -1.08
N GLU A 187 -35.67 30.51 -1.65
CA GLU A 187 -36.68 31.56 -1.76
C GLU A 187 -37.31 31.55 -3.15
N ASN A 188 -38.52 32.09 -3.28
CA ASN A 188 -39.30 32.04 -4.52
C ASN A 188 -39.50 30.59 -5.04
N PHE A 189 -39.66 29.63 -4.14
CA PHE A 189 -39.72 28.20 -4.45
C PHE A 189 -40.84 27.84 -5.43
N LEU A 190 -41.99 28.50 -5.34
CA LEU A 190 -43.15 28.32 -6.20
C LEU A 190 -42.88 28.80 -7.65
N LYS A 191 -41.90 29.69 -7.85
CA LYS A 191 -41.54 30.24 -9.16
C LYS A 191 -40.45 29.43 -9.88
N LEU A 192 -39.93 28.38 -9.25
CA LEU A 192 -38.91 27.55 -9.87
C LEU A 192 -39.46 26.83 -11.11
N ASP A 193 -38.69 26.91 -12.19
CA ASP A 193 -38.98 26.22 -13.45
C ASP A 193 -38.50 24.75 -13.39
N GLU A 194 -38.49 24.08 -14.54
CA GLU A 194 -38.04 22.69 -14.66
C GLU A 194 -36.53 22.53 -14.46
N LYS A 195 -35.75 23.63 -14.40
CA LYS A 195 -34.30 23.54 -14.35
C LYS A 195 -33.81 23.06 -13.00
N ARG A 196 -32.77 22.23 -13.07
CA ARG A 196 -32.00 21.78 -11.91
C ARG A 196 -31.47 22.97 -11.11
N GLN A 197 -31.72 22.94 -9.80
CA GLN A 197 -31.18 23.89 -8.83
C GLN A 197 -30.10 23.18 -8.00
N GLU A 198 -29.03 23.89 -7.67
CA GLU A 198 -27.94 23.39 -6.83
C GLU A 198 -27.83 24.23 -5.56
N SER A 199 -27.60 23.59 -4.43
CA SER A 199 -27.23 24.29 -3.21
C SER A 199 -25.84 24.91 -3.32
N GLN A 200 -25.50 25.77 -2.36
CA GLN A 200 -24.11 26.09 -2.09
C GLN A 200 -23.34 24.82 -1.72
N THR A 201 -22.06 24.78 -2.09
CA THR A 201 -21.18 23.67 -1.74
C THR A 201 -20.91 23.68 -0.24
N PHE A 202 -20.93 22.50 0.39
CA PHE A 202 -20.61 22.32 1.81
C PHE A 202 -19.65 21.16 2.01
N SER A 203 -18.86 21.19 3.09
CA SER A 203 -17.80 20.21 3.32
C SER A 203 -18.18 19.20 4.40
N SER A 204 -17.97 17.92 4.14
CA SER A 204 -18.02 16.83 5.14
C SER A 204 -16.83 15.91 4.92
N ALA A 205 -16.05 15.66 5.98
CA ALA A 205 -14.83 14.83 5.97
C ALA A 205 -13.79 15.22 4.88
N SER A 206 -13.57 16.53 4.68
CA SER A 206 -12.67 17.12 3.66
C SER A 206 -13.16 17.06 2.21
N GLU A 207 -14.32 16.45 1.96
CA GLU A 207 -14.93 16.38 0.64
C GLU A 207 -16.06 17.39 0.51
N LYS A 208 -16.24 17.92 -0.70
CA LYS A 208 -17.27 18.90 -1.01
C LYS A 208 -18.52 18.23 -1.57
N TRP A 209 -19.68 18.67 -1.10
CA TRP A 209 -20.99 18.11 -1.41
C TRP A 209 -21.95 19.20 -1.82
N LYS A 210 -22.97 18.83 -2.61
CA LYS A 210 -24.09 19.69 -3.00
C LYS A 210 -25.40 18.93 -2.93
N ILE A 211 -26.49 19.65 -2.65
CA ILE A 211 -27.84 19.16 -2.84
C ILE A 211 -28.29 19.55 -4.24
N LEU A 212 -28.84 18.60 -4.99
CA LEU A 212 -29.46 18.84 -6.29
C LEU A 212 -30.96 18.68 -6.18
N LEU A 213 -31.67 19.73 -6.59
CA LEU A 213 -33.13 19.77 -6.62
C LEU A 213 -33.61 19.84 -8.06
N TYR A 214 -34.58 19.00 -8.40
CA TYR A 214 -35.34 19.08 -9.63
C TYR A 214 -36.80 19.42 -9.26
N PRO A 215 -37.19 20.71 -9.32
CA PRO A 215 -38.47 21.19 -8.77
C PRO A 215 -39.68 20.55 -9.45
N LYS A 216 -39.56 20.21 -10.74
CA LYS A 216 -40.60 19.52 -11.52
C LYS A 216 -40.29 18.04 -11.77
N GLY A 217 -39.27 17.50 -11.10
CA GLY A 217 -38.88 16.09 -11.20
C GLY A 217 -37.78 15.79 -12.20
N LYS A 218 -37.29 14.55 -12.13
CA LYS A 218 -36.27 13.96 -12.99
C LYS A 218 -36.69 12.52 -13.34
N ASP A 219 -36.36 12.07 -14.55
CA ASP A 219 -36.64 10.72 -15.04
C ASP A 219 -38.11 10.31 -14.80
N PHE A 220 -38.35 9.21 -14.09
CA PHE A 220 -39.70 8.69 -13.79
C PHE A 220 -40.54 9.59 -12.86
N GLY A 221 -39.98 10.64 -12.27
CA GLY A 221 -40.67 11.62 -11.44
C GLY A 221 -41.12 12.88 -12.18
N MET A 222 -40.70 13.07 -13.44
CA MET A 222 -40.97 14.28 -14.21
C MET A 222 -42.47 14.62 -14.23
N GLY A 223 -42.79 15.88 -13.95
CA GLY A 223 -44.14 16.46 -13.92
C GLY A 223 -45.02 16.05 -12.74
N THR A 224 -44.62 15.06 -11.93
CA THR A 224 -45.49 14.49 -10.87
C THR A 224 -44.87 14.57 -9.49
N HIS A 225 -43.54 14.49 -9.39
CA HIS A 225 -42.80 14.49 -8.14
C HIS A 225 -41.64 15.47 -8.22
N LEU A 226 -41.33 16.09 -7.09
CA LEU A 226 -40.04 16.73 -6.88
C LEU A 226 -38.97 15.65 -6.68
N SER A 227 -37.81 15.83 -7.29
CA SER A 227 -36.67 14.93 -7.11
C SER A 227 -35.54 15.59 -6.34
N LEU A 228 -34.86 14.82 -5.49
CA LEU A 228 -33.83 15.33 -4.60
C LEU A 228 -32.64 14.37 -4.53
N TYR A 229 -31.44 14.91 -4.72
CA TYR A 229 -30.20 14.15 -4.75
C TYR A 229 -29.10 14.83 -3.93
N LEU A 230 -28.18 14.01 -3.45
CA LEU A 230 -26.88 14.43 -2.95
C LEU A 230 -25.85 14.18 -4.06
N ALA A 231 -24.95 15.13 -4.26
CA ALA A 231 -23.83 15.01 -5.19
C ALA A 231 -22.51 15.30 -4.50
N VAL A 232 -21.46 14.56 -4.87
CA VAL A 232 -20.08 14.91 -4.54
C VAL A 232 -19.52 15.85 -5.60
N ASP A 233 -18.73 16.82 -5.19
CA ASP A 233 -17.94 17.66 -6.09
C ASP A 233 -16.76 16.86 -6.64
N LEU A 234 -16.83 16.48 -7.91
CA LEU A 234 -15.77 15.70 -8.55
C LEU A 234 -14.46 16.47 -8.71
N GLU A 235 -14.47 17.81 -8.61
CA GLU A 235 -13.25 18.61 -8.66
C GLU A 235 -12.41 18.44 -7.39
N THR A 236 -13.02 18.06 -6.27
CA THR A 236 -12.28 17.80 -5.01
C THR A 236 -11.89 16.34 -4.84
N LEU A 237 -12.56 15.42 -5.53
CA LEU A 237 -12.29 13.99 -5.41
C LEU A 237 -11.10 13.58 -6.30
N PRO A 238 -9.99 13.04 -5.74
CA PRO A 238 -8.86 12.64 -6.55
C PRO A 238 -9.23 11.59 -7.61
N ALA A 239 -8.54 11.62 -8.75
CA ALA A 239 -8.84 10.75 -9.87
C ALA A 239 -8.79 9.26 -9.47
N GLY A 240 -9.85 8.52 -9.81
CA GLY A 240 -9.98 7.09 -9.48
C GLY A 240 -10.48 6.80 -8.06
N CYS A 241 -10.64 7.81 -7.20
CA CYS A 241 -11.19 7.61 -5.87
C CYS A 241 -12.71 7.37 -5.88
N ARG A 242 -13.19 6.66 -4.84
CA ARG A 242 -14.61 6.45 -4.57
C ARG A 242 -14.89 6.64 -3.08
N LEU A 243 -15.97 7.33 -2.73
CA LEU A 243 -16.39 7.60 -1.35
C LEU A 243 -17.62 6.76 -1.00
N CYS A 244 -17.59 6.03 0.11
CA CYS A 244 -18.79 5.44 0.68
C CYS A 244 -19.37 6.43 1.70
N ALA A 245 -20.61 6.88 1.51
CA ALA A 245 -21.27 7.76 2.46
C ALA A 245 -22.66 7.25 2.83
N ASP A 246 -23.01 7.40 4.10
CA ASP A 246 -24.36 7.32 4.64
C ASP A 246 -24.93 8.74 4.71
N TYR A 247 -26.05 8.98 4.05
CA TYR A 247 -26.62 10.33 3.98
C TYR A 247 -28.14 10.33 4.11
N THR A 248 -28.65 11.42 4.64
CA THR A 248 -30.08 11.71 4.75
C THR A 248 -30.36 13.05 4.09
N LEU A 249 -31.34 13.07 3.19
CA LEU A 249 -31.92 14.32 2.69
C LEU A 249 -33.26 14.53 3.38
N ARG A 250 -33.64 15.80 3.56
CA ARG A 250 -34.84 16.16 4.31
C ARG A 250 -35.46 17.45 3.80
N ILE A 251 -36.78 17.46 3.58
CA ILE A 251 -37.57 18.68 3.42
C ILE A 251 -38.23 18.98 4.76
N VAL A 252 -37.95 20.16 5.32
CA VAL A 252 -38.34 20.52 6.68
C VAL A 252 -39.80 20.98 6.71
N ASN A 253 -40.59 20.45 7.64
CA ASN A 253 -41.88 21.03 7.99
C ASN A 253 -41.64 22.28 8.85
N GLN A 254 -42.06 23.45 8.38
CA GLN A 254 -41.63 24.73 8.96
C GLN A 254 -42.51 25.20 10.13
N VAL A 255 -43.58 24.48 10.47
CA VAL A 255 -44.53 24.87 11.53
C VAL A 255 -44.64 23.83 12.63
N LYS A 256 -44.54 22.54 12.28
CA LYS A 256 -44.79 21.43 13.18
C LYS A 256 -43.49 20.76 13.65
N ASP A 257 -43.63 19.74 14.51
CA ASP A 257 -42.53 18.91 15.00
C ASP A 257 -41.72 18.32 13.83
N ARG A 258 -40.39 18.24 14.01
CA ARG A 258 -39.40 17.60 13.12
C ARG A 258 -39.79 16.18 12.70
N LYS A 259 -40.65 15.49 13.46
CA LYS A 259 -41.23 14.19 13.09
C LYS A 259 -42.01 14.20 11.76
N LEU A 260 -42.48 15.37 11.31
CA LEU A 260 -43.21 15.52 10.05
C LEU A 260 -42.33 15.93 8.87
N ASP A 261 -41.01 16.05 9.09
CA ASP A 261 -40.07 16.31 8.03
C ASP A 261 -40.05 15.13 7.04
N LEU A 262 -40.09 15.44 5.74
CA LEU A 262 -40.00 14.42 4.70
C LEU A 262 -38.54 14.05 4.53
N SER A 263 -38.11 12.94 5.12
CA SER A 263 -36.72 12.49 5.08
C SER A 263 -36.57 11.14 4.39
N ALA A 264 -35.46 11.00 3.65
CA ALA A 264 -35.06 9.75 3.05
C ALA A 264 -33.56 9.54 3.27
N LYS A 265 -33.17 8.30 3.58
CA LYS A 265 -31.81 7.92 3.97
C LYS A 265 -31.29 6.83 3.04
N ALA A 266 -30.01 6.93 2.65
CA ALA A 266 -29.35 5.96 1.78
C ALA A 266 -27.86 5.86 2.07
N LYS A 267 -27.27 4.72 1.68
CA LYS A 267 -25.83 4.53 1.60
C LYS A 267 -25.42 4.41 0.14
N HIS A 268 -24.39 5.14 -0.27
CA HIS A 268 -23.95 5.14 -1.67
C HIS A 268 -22.45 5.25 -1.83
N TRP A 269 -21.96 4.71 -2.94
CA TRP A 269 -20.59 4.87 -3.41
C TRP A 269 -20.53 5.97 -4.46
N PHE A 270 -20.02 7.13 -4.06
CA PHE A 270 -19.81 8.28 -4.92
C PHE A 270 -18.47 8.17 -5.64
N GLY A 271 -18.41 8.55 -6.91
CA GLY A 271 -17.18 8.58 -7.70
C GLY A 271 -17.43 9.08 -9.12
N ALA A 272 -16.40 9.09 -9.96
CA ALA A 272 -16.49 9.66 -11.31
C ALA A 272 -17.65 9.09 -12.17
N SER A 273 -17.96 7.80 -12.03
CA SER A 273 -19.07 7.17 -12.78
C SER A 273 -20.46 7.37 -12.14
N ARG A 274 -20.51 7.75 -10.87
CA ARG A 274 -21.73 7.87 -10.04
C ARG A 274 -21.52 8.97 -9.01
N SER A 275 -21.58 10.22 -9.44
CA SER A 275 -21.36 11.38 -8.58
C SER A 275 -22.60 11.81 -7.81
N GLU A 276 -23.79 11.29 -8.17
CA GLU A 276 -25.08 11.68 -7.63
C GLU A 276 -25.86 10.47 -7.11
N SER A 277 -26.56 10.63 -6.00
CA SER A 277 -27.49 9.63 -5.46
C SER A 277 -28.67 10.29 -4.78
N GLY A 278 -29.87 9.74 -4.99
CA GLY A 278 -31.11 10.37 -4.54
C GLY A 278 -32.36 9.68 -5.06
N TRP A 279 -33.46 10.41 -5.05
CA TRP A 279 -34.79 9.87 -5.36
C TRP A 279 -35.44 10.67 -6.48
N THR A 280 -35.77 9.99 -7.59
CA THR A 280 -36.55 10.55 -8.70
C THR A 280 -37.97 10.93 -8.25
N ARG A 281 -38.55 10.18 -7.32
CA ARG A 281 -39.87 10.43 -6.73
C ARG A 281 -39.73 10.69 -5.23
N TYR A 282 -39.20 11.85 -4.85
CA TYR A 282 -38.97 12.18 -3.44
C TYR A 282 -40.27 12.55 -2.72
N VAL A 283 -41.05 13.49 -3.29
CA VAL A 283 -42.38 13.89 -2.80
C VAL A 283 -43.23 14.33 -3.99
N SER A 284 -44.54 14.05 -3.97
CA SER A 284 -45.43 14.51 -5.05
C SER A 284 -45.57 16.02 -5.04
N LEU A 285 -45.69 16.61 -6.23
CA LEU A 285 -45.88 18.06 -6.38
C LEU A 285 -47.19 18.51 -5.74
N ASP A 286 -48.26 17.74 -5.92
CA ASP A 286 -49.57 18.02 -5.33
C ASP A 286 -49.51 18.06 -3.80
N TYR A 287 -48.64 17.28 -3.17
CA TYR A 287 -48.52 17.25 -1.71
C TYR A 287 -47.64 18.40 -1.19
N ILE A 288 -46.48 18.66 -1.81
CA ILE A 288 -45.56 19.69 -1.30
C ILE A 288 -46.11 21.11 -1.50
N TYR A 289 -46.87 21.36 -2.56
CA TYR A 289 -47.43 22.68 -2.86
C TYR A 289 -48.74 22.99 -2.11
N GLN A 290 -49.33 22.03 -1.40
CA GLN A 290 -50.51 22.27 -0.57
C GLN A 290 -50.16 23.19 0.61
N PRO A 291 -50.79 24.38 0.75
CA PRO A 291 -50.46 25.34 1.81
C PRO A 291 -50.58 24.77 3.23
N ASN A 292 -51.51 23.84 3.45
CA ASN A 292 -51.78 23.23 4.76
C ASN A 292 -50.68 22.25 5.22
N ASN A 293 -49.78 21.83 4.33
CA ASN A 293 -48.75 20.84 4.64
C ASN A 293 -47.48 21.49 5.23
N ALA A 294 -47.36 22.83 5.20
CA ALA A 294 -46.32 23.61 5.87
C ALA A 294 -44.87 23.32 5.44
N TYR A 295 -44.67 22.74 4.24
CA TYR A 295 -43.33 22.55 3.66
C TYR A 295 -42.83 23.79 2.92
N VAL A 296 -43.75 24.59 2.38
CA VAL A 296 -43.47 25.87 1.73
C VAL A 296 -44.24 26.97 2.47
N ILE A 297 -43.52 27.91 3.10
CA ILE A 297 -44.12 29.02 3.86
C ILE A 297 -43.54 30.33 3.38
N LYS A 298 -44.41 31.30 3.06
CA LYS A 298 -44.00 32.58 2.48
C LYS A 298 -43.08 32.39 1.26
N ASP A 299 -43.41 31.39 0.43
CA ASP A 299 -42.64 31.02 -0.77
C ASP A 299 -41.19 30.57 -0.48
N ILE A 300 -40.94 30.07 0.73
CA ILE A 300 -39.65 29.54 1.17
C ILE A 300 -39.77 28.04 1.44
N CYS A 301 -38.84 27.25 0.92
CA CYS A 301 -38.67 25.83 1.22
C CYS A 301 -37.29 25.62 1.87
N ILE A 302 -37.22 24.76 2.90
CA ILE A 302 -35.97 24.45 3.61
C ILE A 302 -35.64 22.97 3.38
N ILE A 303 -34.46 22.73 2.82
CA ILE A 303 -33.91 21.40 2.59
C ILE A 303 -32.68 21.22 3.47
N GLU A 304 -32.55 20.07 4.12
CA GLU A 304 -31.37 19.70 4.89
C GLU A 304 -30.71 18.46 4.30
N ALA A 305 -29.39 18.41 4.37
CA ALA A 305 -28.58 17.23 4.09
C ALA A 305 -27.74 16.89 5.30
N GLU A 306 -27.75 15.63 5.70
CA GLU A 306 -26.87 15.07 6.70
C GLU A 306 -25.99 14.05 6.01
N VAL A 307 -24.67 14.27 5.99
CA VAL A 307 -23.72 13.43 5.23
C VAL A 307 -22.64 12.90 6.15
N ASN A 308 -22.49 11.59 6.15
CA ASN A 308 -21.51 10.87 6.94
C ASN A 308 -20.65 9.96 6.04
N VAL A 309 -19.38 10.33 5.84
CA VAL A 309 -18.45 9.53 5.05
C VAL A 309 -17.97 8.34 5.88
N LEU A 310 -18.17 7.14 5.35
CA LEU A 310 -17.83 5.87 5.99
C LEU A 310 -16.46 5.33 5.57
N GLY A 311 -16.02 5.66 4.36
CA GLY A 311 -14.72 5.21 3.85
C GLY A 311 -14.40 5.73 2.46
N ILE A 312 -13.13 5.61 2.10
CA ILE A 312 -12.56 6.11 0.84
C ILE A 312 -11.79 4.96 0.19
N SER A 313 -12.09 4.66 -1.07
CA SER A 313 -11.27 3.81 -1.93
C SER A 313 -10.38 4.68 -2.78
N SER A 314 -9.07 4.40 -2.80
CA SER A 314 -8.07 5.14 -3.57
C SER A 314 -7.18 4.19 -4.37
N PRO A 315 -6.88 4.49 -5.64
CA PRO A 315 -6.00 3.65 -6.46
C PRO A 315 -4.53 3.74 -6.01
N PHE A 316 -3.77 2.68 -6.31
CA PHE A 316 -2.30 2.66 -6.25
C PHE A 316 -1.71 1.79 -7.36
#